data_AF-R7N128-F1
#
_entry.id   AF-R7N128-F1
#
_cell.length_a   1.000
_cell.length_b   1.000
_cell.length_c   1.000
_cell.angle_alpha   90.00
_cell.angle_beta   90.00
_cell.angle_gamma   90.00
#
_symmetry.space_group_name_H-M   'P 1'
#
loop_
_entity.id
_entity.type
_entity.pdbx_description
1 polymer ?
#
loop_
_entity_poly.entity_id
_entity_poly.type
_entity_poly.pdbx_seq_one_letter_code
_entity_poly.pdbx_strand_id
1 'polypeptide(L)'
;MSRRNRPAVPDDSNRDLKRQEGIFLSTFALMLLVLVSSYLPLPLIVPIVLAVVLVTWTIAMYVKFHDFYKMRDRGQRTWCVTISMYASLILTLACAWYFTKDALLTDEYALVFLFGFMFFTYMVYRTLSPTMVVGNRRVRYK
;
A
#
# COMPACT_ATOMS: atom_id res chain seq x y z
N MET A 1 -31.95 0.44 35.52
CA MET A 1 -30.80 -0.13 34.77
C MET A 1 -30.02 1.00 34.14
N SER A 2 -28.83 1.29 34.68
CA SER A 2 -27.99 2.41 34.26
C SER A 2 -27.48 2.19 32.83
N ARG A 3 -27.90 3.07 31.91
CA ARG A 3 -27.41 3.15 30.53
C ARG A 3 -25.94 3.59 30.64
N ARG A 4 -25.03 2.62 30.55
CA ARG A 4 -23.58 2.85 30.62
C ARG A 4 -23.16 3.68 29.40
N ASN A 5 -23.26 5.00 29.51
CA ASN A 5 -22.51 5.94 28.70
C ASN A 5 -21.03 5.56 28.88
N ARG A 6 -20.45 4.85 27.91
CA ARG A 6 -19.01 4.76 27.74
C ARG A 6 -18.60 5.83 26.73
N PRO A 7 -18.17 7.04 27.14
CA PRO A 7 -17.34 7.84 26.28
C PRO A 7 -15.92 7.27 26.39
N ALA A 8 -15.55 6.37 25.49
CA ALA A 8 -14.19 5.81 25.48
C ALA A 8 -13.76 5.37 24.08
N VAL A 9 -13.73 6.28 23.10
CA VAL A 9 -13.11 5.99 21.80
C VAL A 9 -12.47 7.20 21.02
N PRO A 10 -11.98 8.32 21.62
CA PRO A 10 -11.16 9.25 20.84
C PRO A 10 -9.71 8.75 20.67
N ASP A 11 -9.14 8.19 21.72
CA ASP A 11 -7.69 7.98 21.83
C ASP A 11 -7.20 6.76 21.04
N ASP A 12 -7.92 5.64 21.12
CA ASP A 12 -7.66 4.46 20.29
C ASP A 12 -7.81 4.75 18.79
N SER A 13 -8.77 5.62 18.43
CA SER A 13 -9.00 6.01 17.04
C SER A 13 -7.81 6.76 16.44
N ASN A 14 -7.19 7.66 17.22
CA ASN A 14 -6.05 8.45 16.78
C ASN A 14 -4.78 7.58 16.69
N ARG A 15 -4.60 6.64 17.63
CA ARG A 15 -3.50 5.67 17.59
C ARG A 15 -3.56 4.76 16.36
N ASP A 16 -4.76 4.31 16.00
CA ASP A 16 -4.99 3.47 14.82
C ASP A 16 -4.76 4.23 13.51
N LEU A 17 -5.11 5.52 13.45
CA LEU A 17 -4.83 6.39 12.31
C LEU A 17 -3.32 6.58 12.11
N LYS A 18 -2.58 6.91 13.18
CA LYS A 18 -1.12 7.02 13.12
C LYS A 18 -0.46 5.71 12.69
N ARG A 19 -1.01 4.57 13.13
CA ARG A 19 -0.53 3.24 12.73
C ARG A 19 -0.80 2.96 11.25
N GLN A 20 -2.00 3.27 10.76
CA GLN A 20 -2.35 3.15 9.34
C GLN A 20 -1.42 4.00 8.47
N GLU A 21 -1.22 5.27 8.86
CA GLU A 21 -0.33 6.19 8.17
C GLU A 21 1.12 5.68 8.18
N GLY A 22 1.63 5.20 9.33
CA GLY A 22 2.98 4.65 9.42
C GLY A 22 3.19 3.39 8.58
N ILE A 23 2.23 2.47 8.55
CA ILE A 23 2.26 1.29 7.67
C ILE A 23 2.29 1.73 6.20
N PHE A 24 1.40 2.65 5.82
CA PHE A 24 1.30 3.15 4.45
C PHE A 24 2.59 3.86 4.03
N LEU A 25 3.08 4.83 4.79
CA LEU A 25 4.27 5.61 4.45
C LEU A 25 5.53 4.74 4.38
N SER A 26 5.70 3.81 5.33
CA SER A 26 6.87 2.92 5.31
C SER A 26 6.85 1.96 4.11
N THR A 27 5.71 1.36 3.80
CA THR A 27 5.58 0.48 2.62
C THR A 27 5.72 1.27 1.32
N PHE A 28 5.10 2.45 1.22
CA PHE A 28 5.23 3.34 0.07
C PHE A 28 6.68 3.78 -0.16
N ALA A 29 7.40 4.19 0.89
CA ALA A 29 8.80 4.58 0.80
C ALA A 29 9.68 3.43 0.28
N LEU A 30 9.48 2.21 0.78
CA LEU A 30 10.20 1.03 0.28
C LEU A 30 9.87 0.73 -1.20
N MET A 31 8.62 0.89 -1.62
CA MET A 31 8.24 0.74 -3.03
C MET A 31 8.88 1.80 -3.93
N LEU A 32 8.97 3.04 -3.46
CA LEU A 32 9.70 4.09 -4.17
C LEU A 32 11.20 3.77 -4.27
N LEU A 33 11.81 3.22 -3.22
CA LEU A 33 13.22 2.80 -3.27
C LEU A 33 13.43 1.68 -4.30
N VAL A 34 12.52 0.70 -4.37
CA VAL A 34 12.54 -0.33 -5.42
C VAL A 34 12.43 0.32 -6.80
N LEU A 35 11.48 1.23 -6.98
CA LEU A 35 11.26 1.90 -8.27
C LEU A 35 12.46 2.75 -8.69
N VAL A 36 13.03 3.55 -7.80
CA VAL A 36 14.21 4.40 -8.10
C VAL A 36 15.44 3.54 -8.39
N SER A 37 15.60 2.41 -7.69
CA SER A 37 16.73 1.51 -7.92
C SER A 37 16.79 0.90 -9.33
N SER A 38 15.68 0.89 -10.08
CA SER A 38 15.68 0.45 -11.48
C SER A 38 16.16 1.50 -12.48
N TYR A 39 16.26 2.78 -12.09
CA TYR A 39 16.77 3.86 -12.96
C TYR A 39 18.25 4.13 -12.73
N LEU A 40 18.75 3.81 -11.53
CA LEU A 40 20.17 3.94 -11.21
C LEU A 40 20.97 2.81 -11.89
N PRO A 41 22.23 3.06 -12.30
CA PRO A 41 23.11 2.04 -12.89
C PRO A 41 23.65 1.08 -11.81
N LEU A 42 22.74 0.48 -11.03
CA LEU A 42 23.02 -0.45 -9.95
C LEU A 42 23.00 -1.90 -10.48
N PRO A 43 23.75 -2.82 -9.86
CA PRO A 43 23.65 -4.23 -10.21
C PRO A 43 22.24 -4.74 -9.88
N LEU A 44 21.71 -5.64 -10.73
CA LEU A 44 20.36 -6.21 -10.61
C LEU A 44 20.05 -6.83 -9.24
N ILE A 45 21.08 -7.22 -8.49
CA ILE A 45 20.97 -7.74 -7.14
C ILE A 45 20.34 -6.70 -6.19
N VAL A 46 20.60 -5.40 -6.36
CA VAL A 46 20.09 -4.34 -5.48
C VAL A 46 18.55 -4.22 -5.52
N PRO A 47 17.88 -4.05 -6.67
CA PRO A 47 16.42 -4.02 -6.72
C PRO A 47 15.79 -5.33 -6.21
N ILE A 48 16.44 -6.48 -6.42
CA ILE A 48 15.97 -7.77 -5.90
C ILE A 48 16.01 -7.78 -4.37
N VAL A 49 17.13 -7.38 -3.76
CA VAL A 49 17.26 -7.30 -2.30
C VAL A 49 16.23 -6.32 -1.72
N LEU A 50 16.05 -5.14 -2.34
CA LEU A 50 15.04 -4.18 -1.93
C LEU A 50 13.62 -4.74 -2.02
N ALA A 51 13.30 -5.50 -3.07
CA ALA A 51 12.00 -6.18 -3.21
C ALA A 51 11.78 -7.22 -2.11
N VAL A 52 12.82 -8.01 -1.76
CA VAL A 52 12.76 -8.96 -0.64
C VAL A 52 12.56 -8.23 0.69
N VAL A 53 13.27 -7.12 0.91
CA VAL A 53 13.11 -6.27 2.10
C VAL A 53 11.70 -5.70 2.19
N LEU A 54 11.13 -5.23 1.08
CA LEU A 54 9.76 -4.73 1.00
C LEU A 54 8.73 -5.81 1.39
N VAL A 55 8.89 -7.03 0.88
CA VAL A 55 7.99 -8.15 1.20
C VAL A 55 8.13 -8.58 2.66
N THR A 56 9.36 -8.74 3.14
CA THR A 56 9.61 -9.12 4.55
C THR A 56 9.12 -8.05 5.53
N TRP A 57 9.29 -6.77 5.20
CA TRP A 57 8.72 -5.65 5.97
C TRP A 57 7.20 -5.73 6.04
N THR A 58 6.52 -5.95 4.91
CA THR A 58 5.06 -6.04 4.88
C THR A 58 4.55 -7.23 5.69
N ILE A 59 5.22 -8.39 5.61
CA ILE A 59 4.90 -9.56 6.43
C ILE A 59 5.12 -9.24 7.92
N ALA A 60 6.23 -8.60 8.28
CA ALA A 60 6.53 -8.23 9.66
C ALA A 60 5.46 -7.27 10.23
N MET A 61 5.02 -6.28 9.44
CA MET A 61 3.94 -5.36 9.83
C MET A 61 2.60 -6.07 9.95
N TYR A 62 2.30 -7.01 9.05
CA TYR A 62 1.08 -7.83 9.11
C TYR A 62 1.04 -8.69 10.38
N VAL A 63 2.15 -9.35 10.74
CA VAL A 63 2.24 -10.17 11.95
C VAL A 63 2.21 -9.30 13.22
N LYS A 64 3.01 -8.23 13.26
CA LYS A 64 3.10 -7.32 14.42
C LYS A 64 1.77 -6.62 14.73
N PHE A 65 1.02 -6.26 13.69
CA PHE A 65 -0.25 -5.55 13.82
C PHE A 65 -1.44 -6.42 13.38
N HIS A 66 -1.34 -7.75 13.58
CA HIS A 66 -2.37 -8.70 13.18
C HIS A 66 -3.78 -8.31 13.67
N ASP A 67 -3.89 -7.86 14.93
CA ASP A 67 -5.18 -7.44 15.49
C ASP A 67 -5.76 -6.20 14.79
N PHE A 68 -4.91 -5.29 14.32
CA PHE A 68 -5.34 -4.14 13.53
C PHE A 68 -5.81 -4.55 12.14
N TYR A 69 -5.11 -5.46 11.46
CA TYR A 69 -5.55 -5.99 10.16
C TYR A 69 -6.86 -6.78 10.26
N LYS A 70 -7.14 -7.39 11.42
CA LYS A 70 -8.41 -8.07 11.71
C LYS A 70 -9.57 -7.09 11.95
N MET A 71 -9.29 -5.80 12.22
CA MET A 71 -10.35 -4.81 12.42
C MET A 71 -11.15 -4.56 11.14
N ARG A 72 -12.47 -4.64 11.27
CA ARG A 72 -13.43 -4.33 10.20
C ARG A 72 -13.32 -2.86 9.82
N ASP A 73 -13.38 -2.55 8.53
CA ASP A 73 -13.19 -1.21 7.94
C ASP A 73 -11.73 -0.72 7.87
N ARG A 74 -11.08 -0.35 8.98
CA ARG A 74 -9.72 0.27 8.94
C ARG A 74 -8.60 -0.68 8.50
N GLY A 75 -8.57 -1.88 9.07
CA GLY A 75 -7.63 -2.93 8.66
C GLY A 75 -7.86 -3.36 7.21
N GLN A 76 -9.13 -3.50 6.81
CA GLN A 76 -9.54 -3.82 5.44
C GLN A 76 -9.10 -2.75 4.42
N ARG A 77 -9.28 -1.46 4.74
CA ARG A 77 -8.82 -0.35 3.88
C ARG A 77 -7.31 -0.36 3.76
N THR A 78 -6.60 -0.53 4.86
CA THR A 78 -5.13 -0.60 4.86
C THR A 78 -4.64 -1.75 3.97
N TRP A 79 -5.21 -2.94 4.14
CA TRP A 79 -4.87 -4.11 3.32
C TRP A 79 -5.22 -3.93 1.84
N CYS A 80 -6.38 -3.34 1.55
CA CYS A 80 -6.80 -3.02 0.19
C CYS A 80 -5.84 -2.04 -0.49
N VAL A 81 -5.43 -0.97 0.21
CA VAL A 81 -4.42 -0.03 -0.30
C VAL A 81 -3.08 -0.74 -0.53
N THR A 82 -2.62 -1.56 0.42
CA THR A 82 -1.36 -2.31 0.29
C THR A 82 -1.37 -3.21 -0.95
N ILE A 83 -2.41 -4.02 -1.15
CA ILE A 83 -2.54 -4.86 -2.35
C ILE A 83 -2.56 -4.01 -3.62
N SER A 84 -3.27 -2.88 -3.60
CA SER A 84 -3.36 -1.99 -4.75
C SER A 84 -2.00 -1.40 -5.12
N MET A 85 -1.20 -1.01 -4.12
CA MET A 85 0.17 -0.56 -4.34
C MET A 85 1.06 -1.67 -4.91
N TYR A 86 0.98 -2.91 -4.39
CA TYR A 86 1.76 -4.03 -4.93
C TYR A 86 1.40 -4.37 -6.38
N ALA A 87 0.11 -4.46 -6.70
CA ALA A 87 -0.35 -4.72 -8.06
C ALA A 87 0.15 -3.64 -9.03
N SER A 88 0.10 -2.38 -8.59
CA SER A 88 0.55 -1.23 -9.38
C SER A 88 2.06 -1.19 -9.53
N LEU A 89 2.82 -1.57 -8.50
CA LEU A 89 4.27 -1.69 -8.58
C LEU A 89 4.68 -2.75 -9.60
N ILE A 90 4.05 -3.93 -9.55
CA ILE A 90 4.31 -5.02 -10.52
C ILE A 90 4.00 -4.55 -11.94
N LEU A 91 2.86 -3.90 -12.16
CA LEU A 91 2.48 -3.37 -13.47
C LEU A 91 3.48 -2.31 -13.96
N THR A 92 3.89 -1.39 -13.08
CA THR A 92 4.85 -0.32 -13.40
C THR A 92 6.21 -0.89 -13.75
N LEU A 93 6.70 -1.88 -12.99
CA LEU A 93 7.96 -2.57 -13.26
C LEU A 93 7.90 -3.36 -14.57
N ALA A 94 6.77 -4.01 -14.87
CA ALA A 94 6.56 -4.70 -16.14
C ALA A 94 6.58 -3.73 -17.32
N CYS A 95 5.92 -2.58 -17.20
CA CYS A 95 5.97 -1.52 -18.20
C CYS A 95 7.38 -0.94 -18.38
N ALA A 96 8.10 -0.70 -17.27
CA ALA A 96 9.48 -0.23 -17.31
C ALA A 96 10.39 -1.25 -18.00
N TRP A 97 10.27 -2.53 -17.66
CA TRP A 97 11.02 -3.61 -18.29
C TRP A 97 10.72 -3.73 -19.79
N TYR A 98 9.45 -3.61 -20.19
CA TYR A 98 9.08 -3.60 -21.61
C TYR A 98 9.71 -2.39 -22.33
N PHE A 99 9.67 -1.21 -21.73
CA PHE A 99 10.27 0.00 -22.30
C PHE A 99 11.80 -0.11 -22.45
N THR A 100 12.49 -0.82 -21.55
CA THR A 100 13.95 -1.07 -21.69
C THR A 100 14.33 -1.85 -22.96
N LYS A 101 13.37 -2.50 -23.63
CA LYS A 101 13.62 -3.18 -24.91
C LYS A 101 13.76 -2.20 -26.08
N ASP A 102 13.10 -1.04 -25.98
CA ASP A 102 13.04 -0.05 -27.06
C ASP A 102 13.94 1.17 -26.78
N ALA A 103 14.09 1.57 -25.52
CA ALA A 103 14.87 2.74 -25.13
C ALA A 103 15.54 2.59 -23.76
N LEU A 104 16.56 3.40 -23.48
CA LEU A 104 17.20 3.48 -22.17
C LEU A 104 16.26 4.13 -21.14
N LEU A 105 16.22 3.57 -19.93
CA LEU A 105 15.49 4.15 -18.81
C LEU A 105 16.25 5.40 -18.31
N THR A 106 15.77 6.59 -18.69
CA THR A 106 16.34 7.87 -18.24
C THR A 106 15.54 8.45 -17.08
N ASP A 107 16.15 9.39 -16.35
CA ASP A 107 15.53 10.09 -15.22
C ASP A 107 14.27 10.88 -15.63
N GLU A 108 14.19 11.31 -16.88
CA GLU A 108 13.01 11.99 -17.43
C GLU A 108 11.77 11.10 -17.42
N TYR A 109 11.95 9.78 -17.65
CA TYR A 109 10.86 8.81 -17.59
C TYR A 109 10.51 8.41 -16.15
N ALA A 110 11.40 8.61 -15.18
CA ALA A 110 11.15 8.24 -13.78
C ALA A 110 9.90 8.93 -13.21
N LEU A 111 9.69 10.21 -13.55
CA LEU A 111 8.48 10.95 -13.16
C LEU A 111 7.21 10.40 -13.83
N VAL A 112 7.31 9.99 -15.11
CA VAL A 112 6.20 9.39 -15.85
C VAL A 112 5.78 8.06 -15.24
N PHE A 113 6.74 7.20 -14.93
CA PHE A 113 6.47 5.91 -14.27
C PHE A 113 6.01 6.08 -12.82
N LEU A 114 6.51 7.08 -12.09
CA LEU A 114 6.00 7.42 -10.76
C LEU A 114 4.54 7.88 -10.82
N PHE A 115 4.20 8.73 -11.79
CA PHE A 115 2.83 9.14 -12.04
C PHE A 115 1.94 7.94 -12.41
N GLY A 116 2.43 7.07 -13.31
CA GLY A 116 1.77 5.82 -13.67
C GLY A 116 1.51 4.92 -12.46
N PHE A 117 2.51 4.72 -11.61
CA PHE A 117 2.40 3.95 -10.38
C PHE A 117 1.30 4.50 -9.45
N MET A 118 1.29 5.81 -9.20
CA MET A 118 0.28 6.46 -8.37
C MET A 118 -1.12 6.37 -8.98
N PHE A 119 -1.23 6.57 -10.29
CA PHE A 119 -2.47 6.48 -11.03
C PHE A 119 -3.04 5.05 -10.99
N PHE A 120 -2.21 4.05 -11.27
CA PHE A 120 -2.62 2.64 -11.18
C PHE A 120 -3.00 2.27 -9.75
N THR A 121 -2.27 2.74 -8.75
CA THR A 121 -2.59 2.48 -7.34
C THR A 121 -3.98 2.98 -7.00
N TYR A 122 -4.31 4.20 -7.44
CA TYR A 122 -5.64 4.77 -7.26
C TYR A 122 -6.72 3.97 -8.02
N MET A 123 -6.48 3.59 -9.26
CA MET A 123 -7.46 2.84 -10.07
C MET A 123 -7.71 1.44 -9.53
N VAL A 124 -6.66 0.71 -9.16
CA VAL A 124 -6.76 -0.62 -8.56
C VAL A 124 -7.46 -0.52 -7.21
N TYR A 125 -7.09 0.46 -6.37
CA TYR A 125 -7.77 0.69 -5.10
C TYR A 125 -9.25 0.97 -5.28
N ARG A 126 -9.62 1.87 -6.21
CA ARG A 126 -11.02 2.20 -6.48
C ARG A 126 -11.82 0.99 -6.96
N THR A 127 -11.17 0.07 -7.67
CA THR A 127 -11.78 -1.16 -8.19
C THR A 127 -11.92 -2.23 -7.10
N LEU A 128 -10.94 -2.38 -6.22
CA LEU A 128 -10.92 -3.38 -5.14
C LEU A 128 -11.68 -2.93 -3.88
N SER A 129 -11.76 -1.63 -3.63
CA SER A 129 -12.38 -1.09 -2.42
C SER A 129 -13.82 -1.56 -2.21
N PRO A 130 -14.71 -1.59 -3.23
CA PRO A 130 -16.09 -2.07 -3.06
C PRO A 130 -16.23 -3.54 -2.66
N THR A 131 -15.26 -4.39 -3.02
CA THR A 131 -15.30 -5.84 -2.75
C THR A 131 -14.55 -6.21 -1.47
N MET A 132 -13.42 -5.57 -1.20
CA MET A 132 -12.56 -5.86 -0.05
C MET A 132 -12.93 -5.06 1.20
N VAL A 133 -13.35 -3.81 1.03
CA VAL A 133 -13.73 -2.91 2.13
C VAL A 133 -15.22 -3.05 2.35
N VAL A 134 -15.62 -4.17 2.95
CA VAL A 134 -17.03 -4.41 3.28
C VAL A 134 -17.51 -3.42 4.35
N GLY A 135 -16.60 -2.99 5.24
CA GLY A 135 -16.91 -2.09 6.35
C GLY A 135 -18.06 -2.60 7.21
N ASN A 136 -18.45 -1.87 8.25
CA ASN A 136 -19.78 -2.09 8.82
C ASN A 136 -20.77 -1.64 7.74
N ARG A 137 -21.36 -2.56 6.95
CA ARG A 137 -22.54 -2.25 6.15
C ARG A 137 -23.49 -1.57 7.11
N ARG A 138 -23.68 -0.25 6.99
CA ARG A 138 -24.85 0.41 7.57
C ARG A 138 -26.02 -0.10 6.74
N VAL A 139 -26.45 -1.34 6.99
CA VAL A 139 -27.79 -1.74 6.61
C VAL A 139 -28.66 -0.76 7.39
N ARG A 140 -29.19 0.27 6.73
CA ARG A 140 -30.36 0.95 7.25
C ARG A 140 -31.39 -0.16 7.38
N TYR A 141 -31.66 -0.61 8.60
CA TYR A 141 -32.90 -1.30 8.88
C TYR A 141 -34.00 -0.34 8.39
N LYS A 142 -34.68 -0.72 7.31
CA LYS A 142 -35.92 -0.08 6.90
C LYS A 142 -37.02 -0.49 7.87
#